data_AF-A0A9W6QPP8-F1
#
_entry.id   AF-A0A9W6QPP8-F1
#
_cell.length_a   1.000
_cell.length_b   1.000
_cell.length_c   1.000
_cell.angle_alpha   90.00
_cell.angle_beta   90.00
_cell.angle_gamma   90.00
#
_symmetry.space_group_name_H-M   'P 1'
#
loop_
_entity.id
_entity.type
_entity.pdbx_description
1 polymer ?
#
loop_
_entity_poly.entity_id
_entity_poly.type
_entity_poly.pdbx_seq_one_letter_code
_entity_poly.pdbx_strand_id
1 'polypeptide(L)'
;MPDQSEPTPPTTRLNPRPRADPRRVILSLVVVISFLALTGSGLFLWHRSDQGAADQARADVDRSQALATAAVDDLARARAEFDEARQAFEAEVAGAGPAGVPGMGSTARKLGALRDSAQANSDRVAQIANQRNSQLNTVINARISAEERLRVWPTMWGVYGILATALLLMFGIWWLYTRSESVRESEDGMALDRVRQAVANSKDGDAGTLSWSNQTMLQEYHGIVLRSARSARGLTIAVLVLGFLLITVLGIAAVFLVNGIPATVAASVVTVAGAAVTGYITRAVLRNAENSAREVGRFFDHPRQLERVLAAERVLADISPEKSDEARLEVVRALVAPASDIGRD
;
A
#
# COMPACT_ATOMS: atom_id res chain seq x y z
N MET A 1 1.42 -52.97 -52.64
CA MET A 1 0.95 -52.71 -51.27
C MET A 1 1.63 -51.44 -50.79
N PRO A 2 0.92 -50.31 -50.66
CA PRO A 2 1.52 -49.10 -50.14
C PRO A 2 1.64 -49.19 -48.61
N ASP A 3 2.83 -48.89 -48.13
CA ASP A 3 3.23 -48.84 -46.72
C ASP A 3 2.54 -47.64 -46.04
N GLN A 4 1.46 -47.92 -45.30
CA GLN A 4 0.75 -46.94 -44.48
C GLN A 4 1.55 -46.71 -43.19
N SER A 5 2.60 -45.90 -43.29
CA SER A 5 3.25 -45.34 -42.10
C SER A 5 2.29 -44.35 -41.45
N GLU A 6 1.65 -44.78 -40.36
CA GLU A 6 0.79 -43.92 -39.54
C GLU A 6 1.57 -42.66 -39.13
N PRO A 7 1.01 -41.45 -39.32
CA PRO A 7 1.65 -40.22 -38.89
C PRO A 7 1.79 -40.24 -37.37
N THR A 8 3.04 -40.26 -36.90
CA THR A 8 3.34 -40.18 -35.47
C THR A 8 2.78 -38.87 -34.93
N PRO A 9 1.92 -38.90 -33.89
CA PRO A 9 1.30 -37.69 -33.38
C PRO A 9 2.37 -36.72 -32.90
N PRO A 10 2.20 -35.40 -33.12
CA PRO A 10 3.17 -34.40 -32.73
C PRO A 10 3.40 -34.50 -31.22
N THR A 11 4.62 -34.86 -30.82
CA THR A 11 5.03 -34.79 -29.43
C THR A 11 5.25 -33.32 -29.11
N THR A 12 4.17 -32.62 -28.79
CA THR A 12 4.23 -31.27 -28.23
C THR A 12 4.90 -31.41 -26.87
N ARG A 13 6.23 -31.31 -26.84
CA ARG A 13 7.00 -31.21 -25.60
C ARG A 13 6.56 -29.91 -24.96
N LEU A 14 5.65 -30.00 -23.99
CA LEU A 14 5.28 -28.90 -23.12
C LEU A 14 6.57 -28.39 -22.51
N ASN A 15 7.02 -27.22 -22.97
CA ASN A 15 8.22 -26.59 -22.47
C ASN A 15 7.99 -26.31 -20.97
N PRO A 16 8.70 -26.98 -20.04
CA PRO A 16 8.43 -26.83 -18.63
C PRO A 16 8.62 -25.34 -18.29
N ARG A 17 7.56 -24.71 -17.76
CA ARG A 17 7.65 -23.31 -17.34
C ARG A 17 8.82 -23.20 -16.35
N PRO A 18 9.67 -22.16 -16.48
CA PRO A 18 10.79 -21.98 -15.58
C PRO A 18 10.27 -21.87 -14.15
N ARG A 19 10.61 -22.84 -13.30
CA ARG A 19 10.29 -22.79 -11.87
C ARG A 19 10.85 -21.49 -11.29
N ALA A 20 10.01 -20.74 -10.60
CA ALA A 20 10.46 -19.55 -9.91
C ALA A 20 11.55 -19.95 -8.89
N ASP A 21 12.78 -19.50 -9.12
CA ASP A 21 13.90 -19.79 -8.23
C ASP A 21 13.65 -19.12 -6.87
N PRO A 22 13.50 -19.88 -5.76
CA PRO A 22 13.24 -19.32 -4.44
C PRO A 22 14.31 -18.31 -4.01
N ARG A 23 15.53 -18.41 -4.55
CA ARG A 23 16.62 -17.45 -4.30
C ARG A 23 16.28 -16.06 -4.81
N ARG A 24 15.62 -15.94 -5.97
CA ARG A 24 15.22 -14.63 -6.52
C ARG A 24 14.19 -13.94 -5.64
N VAL A 25 13.32 -14.71 -4.98
CA VAL A 25 12.29 -14.16 -4.11
C VAL A 25 12.84 -13.77 -2.74
N ILE A 26 13.77 -14.55 -2.19
CA ILE A 26 14.52 -14.13 -0.99
C ILE A 26 15.30 -12.85 -1.28
N LEU A 27 15.95 -12.76 -2.45
CA LEU A 27 16.69 -11.58 -2.86
C LEU A 27 15.79 -10.34 -2.97
N SER A 28 14.59 -10.46 -3.58
CA SER A 28 13.67 -9.33 -3.68
C SER A 28 13.14 -8.89 -2.31
N LEU A 29 12.88 -9.82 -1.39
CA LEU A 29 12.47 -9.49 -0.03
C LEU A 29 13.57 -8.75 0.75
N VAL A 30 14.82 -9.22 0.64
CA VAL A 30 15.98 -8.56 1.27
C VAL A 30 16.17 -7.15 0.72
N VAL A 31 15.98 -6.95 -0.60
CA VAL A 31 16.06 -5.61 -1.21
C VAL A 31 14.95 -4.70 -0.67
N VAL A 32 13.71 -5.18 -0.56
CA VAL A 32 12.59 -4.38 -0.02
C VAL A 32 12.82 -4.02 1.45
N ILE A 33 13.25 -4.97 2.28
CA ILE A 33 13.54 -4.73 3.69
C ILE A 33 14.71 -3.76 3.85
N SER A 34 15.77 -3.94 3.06
CA SER A 34 16.94 -3.05 3.08
C SER A 34 16.56 -1.64 2.66
N PHE A 35 15.74 -1.50 1.62
CA PHE A 35 15.24 -0.19 1.18
C PHE A 35 14.40 0.48 2.27
N LEU A 36 13.47 -0.25 2.91
CA LEU A 36 12.68 0.25 4.04
C LEU A 36 13.57 0.67 5.22
N ALA A 37 14.58 -0.12 5.56
CA ALA A 37 15.52 0.18 6.64
C ALA A 37 16.38 1.41 6.34
N LEU A 38 16.85 1.56 5.09
CA LEU A 38 17.66 2.69 4.67
C LEU A 38 16.84 3.98 4.65
N THR A 39 15.60 3.91 4.17
CA THR A 39 14.65 5.04 4.16
C THR A 39 14.31 5.46 5.59
N GLY A 40 14.02 4.50 6.48
CA GLY A 40 13.76 4.75 7.89
C GLY A 40 14.96 5.36 8.62
N SER A 41 16.18 4.89 8.31
CA SER A 41 17.42 5.41 8.92
C SER A 41 17.73 6.85 8.48
N GLY A 42 17.54 7.16 7.18
CA GLY A 42 17.72 8.53 6.67
C GLY A 42 16.76 9.53 7.32
N LEU A 43 15.49 9.13 7.49
CA LEU A 43 14.48 9.93 8.18
C LEU A 43 14.78 10.09 9.67
N PHE A 44 15.29 9.05 10.35
CA PHE A 44 15.68 9.15 11.76
C PHE A 44 16.84 10.14 11.96
N LEU A 45 17.86 10.11 11.09
CA LEU A 45 18.97 11.07 11.14
C LEU A 45 18.48 12.51 10.91
N TRP A 46 17.54 12.70 9.99
CA TRP A 46 16.91 14.00 9.76
C TRP A 46 16.09 14.48 10.97
N HIS A 47 15.45 13.56 11.71
CA HIS A 47 14.72 13.91 12.94
C HIS A 47 15.65 14.47 13.99
N ARG A 48 16.80 13.80 14.14
CA ARG A 48 17.80 14.16 15.13
C ARG A 48 18.43 15.52 14.80
N SER A 49 18.61 15.85 13.53
CA SER A 49 19.08 17.20 13.15
C SER A 49 18.05 18.28 13.48
N ASP A 50 16.77 18.03 13.22
CA ASP A 50 15.71 19.00 13.51
C ASP A 50 15.53 19.23 15.03
N GLN A 51 15.66 18.17 15.85
CA GLN A 51 15.70 18.31 17.31
C GLN A 51 16.88 19.16 17.78
N GLY A 52 18.08 18.92 17.23
CA GLY A 52 19.26 19.72 17.55
C GLY A 52 19.10 21.20 17.19
N ALA A 53 18.48 21.51 16.05
CA ALA A 53 18.18 22.89 15.65
C ALA A 53 17.15 23.55 16.59
N ALA A 54 16.12 22.82 17.03
CA ALA A 54 15.13 23.32 17.97
C ALA A 54 15.75 23.62 19.35
N ASP A 55 16.66 22.79 19.82
CA ASP A 55 17.36 22.99 21.10
C ASP A 55 18.36 24.16 21.02
N GLN A 56 19.06 24.34 19.90
CA GLN A 56 19.89 25.52 19.67
C GLN A 56 19.04 26.80 19.68
N ALA A 57 17.89 26.81 19.00
CA ALA A 57 16.99 27.95 18.99
C ALA A 57 16.48 28.30 20.39
N ARG A 58 16.16 27.31 21.24
CA ARG A 58 15.80 27.53 22.65
C ARG A 58 16.94 28.17 23.44
N ALA A 59 18.16 27.65 23.30
CA ALA A 59 19.34 28.18 23.98
C ALA A 59 19.66 29.63 23.57
N ASP A 60 19.37 30.01 22.32
CA ASP A 60 19.53 31.38 21.84
C ASP A 60 18.45 32.32 22.38
N VAL A 61 17.19 31.86 22.52
CA VAL A 61 16.13 32.62 23.23
C VAL A 61 16.56 32.89 24.67
N ASP A 62 16.99 31.85 25.40
CA ASP A 62 17.36 31.98 26.82
C ASP A 62 18.54 32.96 27.00
N ARG A 63 19.57 32.88 26.14
CA ARG A 63 20.68 33.84 26.13
C ARG A 63 20.21 35.27 25.83
N SER A 64 19.31 35.45 24.86
CA SER A 64 18.77 36.77 24.52
C SER A 64 17.93 37.36 25.67
N GLN A 65 17.20 36.51 26.39
CA GLN A 65 16.40 36.91 27.54
C GLN A 65 17.28 37.33 28.72
N ALA A 66 18.37 36.60 28.99
CA ALA A 66 19.34 36.95 30.02
C ALA A 66 20.02 38.31 29.75
N LEU A 67 20.46 38.55 28.51
CA LEU A 67 21.05 39.84 28.11
C LEU A 67 20.08 41.01 28.24
N ALA A 68 18.80 40.78 27.92
CA ALA A 68 17.77 41.80 28.06
C ALA A 68 17.51 42.17 29.53
N THR A 69 17.47 41.17 30.42
CA THR A 69 17.33 41.42 31.86
C THR A 69 18.52 42.24 32.37
N ALA A 70 19.74 41.91 31.96
CA ALA A 70 20.94 42.68 32.33
C ALA A 70 20.88 44.14 31.85
N ALA A 71 20.40 44.38 30.62
CA ALA A 71 20.25 45.74 30.08
C ALA A 71 19.20 46.57 30.84
N VAL A 72 18.10 45.94 31.29
CA VAL A 72 17.09 46.59 32.13
C VAL A 72 17.69 46.95 33.50
N ASP A 73 18.50 46.08 34.09
CA ASP A 73 19.19 46.34 35.36
C ASP A 73 20.21 47.48 35.24
N ASP A 74 20.95 47.56 34.12
CA ASP A 74 21.87 48.67 33.84
C ASP A 74 21.12 50.00 33.67
N LEU A 75 19.95 50.00 33.02
CA LEU A 75 19.09 51.19 32.90
C LEU A 75 18.58 51.65 34.27
N ALA A 76 18.17 50.71 35.13
CA ALA A 76 17.72 51.00 36.49
C ALA A 76 18.84 51.63 37.33
N ARG A 77 20.08 51.12 37.21
CA ARG A 77 21.26 51.72 37.85
C ARG A 77 21.56 53.13 37.35
N ALA A 78 21.57 53.34 36.03
CA ALA A 78 21.80 54.66 35.45
C ALA A 78 20.74 55.69 35.87
N ARG A 79 19.48 55.27 36.03
CA ARG A 79 18.41 56.13 36.52
C ARG A 79 18.59 56.52 37.99
N ALA A 80 19.01 55.58 38.83
CA ALA A 80 19.33 55.87 40.23
C ALA A 80 20.48 56.88 40.37
N GLU A 81 21.55 56.72 39.58
CA GLU A 81 22.68 57.67 39.55
C GLU A 81 22.24 59.08 39.12
N PHE A 82 21.34 59.17 38.13
CA PHE A 82 20.79 60.45 37.69
C PHE A 82 19.95 61.13 38.77
N ASP A 83 19.10 60.37 39.46
CA ASP A 83 18.25 60.89 40.53
C ASP A 83 19.10 61.38 41.73
N GLU A 84 20.19 60.67 42.07
CA GLU A 84 21.16 61.10 43.09
C GLU A 84 21.85 62.42 42.69
N ALA A 85 22.35 62.51 41.45
CA ALA A 85 23.01 63.72 40.94
C ALA A 85 22.06 64.93 40.93
N ARG A 86 20.78 64.71 40.61
CA ARG A 86 19.75 65.74 40.65
C ARG A 86 19.50 66.23 42.08
N GLN A 87 19.37 65.33 43.05
CA GLN A 87 19.18 65.72 44.45
C GLN A 87 20.36 66.54 44.98
N ALA A 88 21.60 66.16 44.62
CA ALA A 88 22.80 66.93 44.98
C ALA A 88 22.77 68.35 44.40
N PHE A 89 22.33 68.51 43.14
CA PHE A 89 22.18 69.83 42.51
C PHE A 89 21.09 70.67 43.20
N GLU A 90 19.93 70.08 43.49
CA GLU A 90 18.84 70.79 44.19
C GLU A 90 19.27 71.25 45.59
N ALA A 91 20.06 70.44 46.31
CA ALA A 91 20.64 70.82 47.60
C ALA A 91 21.65 71.98 47.50
N GLU A 92 22.50 71.98 46.45
CA GLU A 92 23.46 73.07 46.19
C GLU A 92 22.73 74.39 45.88
N VAL A 93 21.67 74.34 45.08
CA VAL A 93 20.82 75.50 44.76
C VAL A 93 20.11 76.03 46.00
N ALA A 94 19.59 75.15 46.87
CA ALA A 94 18.93 75.56 48.10
C ALA A 94 19.89 76.20 49.12
N GLY A 95 21.15 75.78 49.15
CA GLY A 95 22.19 76.35 50.01
C GLY A 95 22.79 77.67 49.49
N ALA A 96 22.70 77.93 48.19
CA ALA A 96 23.16 79.16 47.56
C ALA A 96 22.16 80.31 47.81
N GLY A 97 22.43 81.14 48.82
CA GLY A 97 21.65 82.36 49.06
C GLY A 97 21.66 83.34 47.86
N PRO A 98 20.83 84.41 47.88
CA PRO A 98 20.58 85.29 46.72
C PRO A 98 21.78 86.10 46.22
N ALA A 99 22.91 86.09 46.95
CA ALA A 99 24.16 86.69 46.49
C ALA A 99 24.92 85.68 45.62
N GLY A 100 24.75 85.82 44.30
CA GLY A 100 25.20 84.90 43.25
C GLY A 100 26.51 84.15 43.52
N VAL A 101 26.44 82.83 43.41
CA VAL A 101 27.56 81.93 43.70
C VAL A 101 28.45 81.76 42.45
N PRO A 102 29.76 82.07 42.55
CA PRO A 102 30.74 81.73 41.53
C PRO A 102 30.97 80.20 41.56
N GLY A 103 30.13 79.44 40.85
CA GLY A 103 30.19 77.98 40.81
C GLY A 103 29.12 77.29 39.95
N MET A 104 27.96 77.96 39.80
CA MET A 104 26.78 77.46 39.05
C MET A 104 27.09 76.98 37.61
N GLY A 105 28.08 77.57 36.95
CA GLY A 105 28.47 77.18 35.59
C GLY A 105 29.10 75.78 35.50
N SER A 106 29.63 75.23 36.60
CA SER A 106 30.19 73.87 36.63
C SER A 106 29.11 72.82 36.83
N THR A 107 28.16 73.09 37.71
CA THR A 107 27.01 72.24 38.02
C THR A 107 26.03 72.19 36.86
N ALA A 108 25.72 73.32 36.21
CA ALA A 108 24.89 73.35 35.01
C ALA A 108 25.52 72.57 33.84
N ARG A 109 26.86 72.62 33.68
CA ARG A 109 27.58 71.81 32.69
C ARG A 109 27.52 70.32 33.02
N LYS A 110 27.65 69.93 34.29
CA LYS A 110 27.44 68.54 34.73
C LYS A 110 26.02 68.06 34.44
N LEU A 111 25.01 68.90 34.72
CA LEU A 111 23.61 68.56 34.45
C LEU A 111 23.33 68.39 32.95
N GLY A 112 23.90 69.27 32.11
CA GLY A 112 23.83 69.16 30.65
C GLY A 112 24.46 67.86 30.15
N ALA A 113 25.68 67.54 30.62
CA ALA A 113 26.35 66.29 30.26
C ALA A 113 25.57 65.04 30.72
N LEU A 114 24.96 65.08 31.90
CA LEU A 114 24.09 64.01 32.40
C LEU A 114 22.82 63.86 31.56
N ARG A 115 22.20 64.96 31.16
CA ARG A 115 21.03 64.94 30.25
C ARG A 115 21.39 64.34 28.90
N ASP A 116 22.49 64.77 28.30
CA ASP A 116 22.94 64.26 27.00
C ASP A 116 23.30 62.76 27.09
N SER A 117 23.94 62.34 28.20
CA SER A 117 24.20 60.93 28.50
C SER A 117 22.91 60.13 28.69
N ALA A 118 21.89 60.70 29.36
CA ALA A 118 20.61 60.05 29.57
C ALA A 118 19.83 59.90 28.24
N GLN A 119 19.87 60.92 27.38
CA GLN A 119 19.28 60.89 26.04
C GLN A 119 19.99 59.83 25.17
N ALA A 120 21.32 59.81 25.16
CA ALA A 120 22.11 58.82 24.43
C ALA A 120 21.85 57.39 24.94
N ASN A 121 21.67 57.20 26.25
CA ASN A 121 21.28 55.91 26.82
C ASN A 121 19.85 55.52 26.42
N SER A 122 18.89 56.46 26.41
CA SER A 122 17.53 56.22 25.93
C SER A 122 17.50 55.77 24.46
N ASP A 123 18.27 56.43 23.59
CA ASP A 123 18.35 56.09 22.18
C ASP A 123 18.99 54.71 21.96
N ARG A 124 20.03 54.38 22.75
CA ARG A 124 20.63 53.03 22.77
C ARG A 124 19.62 51.98 23.18
N VAL A 125 18.81 52.24 24.21
CA VAL A 125 17.76 51.31 24.66
C VAL A 125 16.70 51.12 23.58
N ALA A 126 16.29 52.18 22.89
CA ALA A 126 15.34 52.11 21.79
C ALA A 126 15.89 51.30 20.60
N GLN A 127 17.16 51.48 20.24
CA GLN A 127 17.82 50.66 19.21
C GLN A 127 17.90 49.18 19.62
N ILE A 128 18.31 48.89 20.87
CA ILE A 128 18.35 47.53 21.41
C ILE A 128 16.95 46.90 21.38
N ALA A 129 15.91 47.64 21.74
CA ALA A 129 14.53 47.16 21.70
C ALA A 129 14.06 46.83 20.28
N ASN A 130 14.37 47.68 19.30
CA ASN A 130 14.03 47.42 17.89
C ASN A 130 14.79 46.23 17.30
N GLN A 131 16.10 46.13 17.58
CA GLN A 131 16.91 44.99 17.17
C GLN A 131 16.39 43.68 17.80
N ARG A 132 15.95 43.75 19.07
CA ARG A 132 15.33 42.63 19.77
C ARG A 132 14.00 42.22 19.14
N ASN A 133 13.11 43.15 18.81
CA ASN A 133 11.83 42.81 18.17
C ASN A 133 12.03 42.08 16.83
N SER A 134 13.01 42.52 16.04
CA SER A 134 13.41 41.81 14.81
C SER A 134 13.88 40.37 15.10
N GLN A 135 14.81 40.19 16.04
CA GLN A 135 15.32 38.88 16.42
C GLN A 135 14.25 37.98 17.07
N LEU A 136 13.34 38.56 17.84
CA LEU A 136 12.26 37.81 18.49
C LEU A 136 11.29 37.27 17.44
N ASN A 137 10.96 38.08 16.42
CA ASN A 137 10.10 37.65 15.32
C ASN A 137 10.74 36.53 14.50
N THR A 138 12.05 36.58 14.22
CA THR A 138 12.73 35.50 13.49
C THR A 138 12.74 34.21 14.30
N VAL A 139 13.00 34.29 15.61
CA VAL A 139 13.03 33.12 16.48
C VAL A 139 11.63 32.54 16.72
N ILE A 140 10.60 33.37 16.88
CA ILE A 140 9.21 32.92 16.98
C ILE A 140 8.79 32.20 15.70
N ASN A 141 9.07 32.76 14.53
CA ASN A 141 8.74 32.12 13.25
C ASN A 141 9.49 30.79 13.08
N ALA A 142 10.77 30.73 13.47
CA ALA A 142 11.54 29.50 13.48
C ALA A 142 10.92 28.44 14.42
N ARG A 143 10.53 28.84 15.63
CA ARG A 143 9.88 27.97 16.63
C ARG A 143 8.54 27.44 16.14
N ILE A 144 7.67 28.30 15.61
CA ILE A 144 6.37 27.90 15.05
C ILE A 144 6.59 26.88 13.93
N SER A 145 7.52 27.14 13.01
CA SER A 145 7.81 26.22 11.91
C SER A 145 8.39 24.87 12.40
N ALA A 146 9.18 24.87 13.46
CA ALA A 146 9.73 23.64 14.06
C ALA A 146 8.65 22.84 14.81
N GLU A 147 7.77 23.50 15.56
CA GLU A 147 6.64 22.86 16.24
C GLU A 147 5.65 22.28 15.24
N GLU A 148 5.38 22.98 14.13
CA GLU A 148 4.50 22.48 13.08
C GLU A 148 5.08 21.23 12.40
N ARG A 149 6.40 21.21 12.12
CA ARG A 149 7.08 19.99 11.63
C ARG A 149 6.97 18.85 12.64
N LEU A 150 7.29 19.09 13.91
CA LEU A 150 7.23 18.07 14.97
C LEU A 150 5.82 17.49 15.16
N ARG A 151 4.77 18.29 14.92
CA ARG A 151 3.39 17.83 15.01
C ARG A 151 2.98 16.93 13.85
N VAL A 152 3.46 17.20 12.63
CA VAL A 152 3.10 16.44 11.42
C VAL A 152 3.92 15.14 11.28
N TRP A 153 5.09 15.08 11.92
CA TRP A 153 5.98 13.93 11.84
C TRP A 153 5.42 12.60 12.36
N PRO A 154 4.83 12.52 13.57
CA PRO A 154 4.25 11.27 14.09
C PRO A 154 3.17 10.71 13.16
N THR A 155 2.36 11.60 12.56
CA THR A 155 1.34 11.20 11.58
C THR A 155 1.95 10.63 10.31
N MET A 156 3.06 11.20 9.80
CA MET A 156 3.76 10.62 8.64
C MET A 156 4.31 9.22 8.96
N TRP A 157 4.93 9.03 10.13
CA TRP A 157 5.43 7.71 10.55
C TRP A 157 4.31 6.68 10.66
N GLY A 158 3.14 7.07 11.21
CA GLY A 158 1.96 6.22 11.24
C GLY A 158 1.56 5.75 9.84
N VAL A 159 1.54 6.66 8.86
CA VAL A 159 1.18 6.32 7.47
C VAL A 159 2.21 5.40 6.82
N TYR A 160 3.51 5.71 6.93
CA TYR A 160 4.56 4.86 6.38
C TYR A 160 4.54 3.46 7.02
N GLY A 161 4.29 3.36 8.32
CA GLY A 161 4.17 2.09 9.02
C GLY A 161 2.98 1.25 8.53
N ILE A 162 1.82 1.88 8.32
CA ILE A 162 0.64 1.21 7.75
C ILE A 162 0.92 0.74 6.32
N LEU A 163 1.54 1.59 5.50
CA LEU A 163 1.86 1.28 4.11
C LEU A 163 2.86 0.11 4.00
N ALA A 164 3.92 0.12 4.81
CA ALA A 164 4.89 -0.97 4.88
C ALA A 164 4.25 -2.28 5.34
N THR A 165 3.41 -2.22 6.38
CA THR A 165 2.69 -3.41 6.90
C THR A 165 1.78 -4.01 5.82
N ALA A 166 1.05 -3.16 5.09
CA ALA A 166 0.18 -3.61 4.02
C ALA A 166 0.94 -4.23 2.85
N LEU A 167 2.08 -3.64 2.45
CA LEU A 167 2.94 -4.22 1.41
C LEU A 167 3.50 -5.58 1.84
N LEU A 168 3.89 -5.73 3.11
CA LEU A 168 4.34 -7.02 3.66
C LEU A 168 3.22 -8.06 3.67
N LEU A 169 2.00 -7.69 4.06
CA LEU A 169 0.83 -8.58 4.00
C LEU A 169 0.51 -8.98 2.56
N MET A 170 0.47 -8.02 1.65
CA MET A 170 0.27 -8.23 0.22
C MET A 170 1.32 -9.19 -0.36
N PHE A 171 2.59 -8.97 -0.03
CA PHE A 171 3.67 -9.85 -0.44
C PHE A 171 3.53 -11.25 0.18
N GLY A 172 3.18 -11.35 1.47
CA GLY A 172 2.96 -12.62 2.16
C GLY A 172 1.83 -13.45 1.57
N ILE A 173 0.71 -12.81 1.22
CA ILE A 173 -0.44 -13.45 0.54
C ILE A 173 -0.01 -13.93 -0.84
N TRP A 174 0.66 -13.09 -1.62
CA TRP A 174 1.17 -13.46 -2.95
C TRP A 174 2.18 -14.61 -2.88
N TRP A 175 3.06 -14.62 -1.89
CA TRP A 175 4.02 -15.69 -1.64
C TRP A 175 3.34 -17.01 -1.27
N LEU A 176 2.38 -16.99 -0.34
CA LEU A 176 1.60 -18.18 0.02
C LEU A 176 0.85 -18.74 -1.19
N TYR A 177 0.30 -17.86 -2.02
CA TYR A 177 -0.41 -18.24 -3.23
C TYR A 177 0.52 -18.92 -4.25
N THR A 178 1.63 -18.27 -4.63
CA THR A 178 2.60 -18.81 -5.60
C THR A 178 3.24 -20.11 -5.13
N ARG A 179 3.52 -20.23 -3.83
CA ARG A 179 4.01 -21.47 -3.23
C ARG A 179 2.98 -22.60 -3.33
N SER A 180 1.69 -22.31 -3.14
CA SER A 180 0.64 -23.32 -3.27
C SER A 180 0.48 -23.84 -4.71
N GLU A 181 0.71 -22.97 -5.70
CA GLU A 181 0.60 -23.32 -7.12
C GLU A 181 1.75 -24.24 -7.57
N SER A 182 2.97 -23.99 -7.09
CA SER A 182 4.13 -24.86 -7.33
C SER A 182 3.92 -26.30 -6.86
N VAL A 183 3.24 -26.52 -5.74
CA VAL A 183 2.96 -27.86 -5.23
C VAL A 183 1.89 -28.53 -6.10
N ARG A 184 0.87 -27.77 -6.51
CA ARG A 184 -0.22 -28.28 -7.34
C ARG A 184 0.22 -28.72 -8.73
N GLU A 185 1.09 -27.97 -9.40
CA GLU A 185 1.62 -28.37 -10.71
C GLU A 185 2.34 -29.74 -10.66
N SER A 186 2.99 -30.05 -9.53
CA SER A 186 3.62 -31.35 -9.34
C SER A 186 2.59 -32.49 -9.16
N GLU A 187 1.50 -32.24 -8.44
CA GLU A 187 0.42 -33.20 -8.24
C GLU A 187 -0.37 -33.48 -9.52
N ASP A 188 -0.65 -32.45 -10.30
CA ASP A 188 -1.39 -32.57 -11.57
C ASP A 188 -0.57 -33.34 -12.60
N GLY A 189 0.76 -33.12 -12.66
CA GLY A 189 1.66 -33.93 -13.49
C GLY A 189 1.62 -35.41 -13.13
N MET A 190 1.68 -35.74 -11.83
CA MET A 190 1.60 -37.13 -11.36
C MET A 190 0.23 -37.76 -11.61
N ALA A 191 -0.87 -37.00 -11.57
CA ALA A 191 -2.20 -37.50 -11.92
C ALA A 191 -2.31 -37.83 -13.42
N LEU A 192 -1.79 -36.96 -14.28
CA LEU A 192 -1.79 -37.17 -15.73
C LEU A 192 -0.94 -38.38 -16.13
N ASP A 193 0.23 -38.54 -15.52
CA ASP A 193 1.08 -39.71 -15.74
C ASP A 193 0.39 -41.01 -15.30
N ARG A 194 -0.33 -41.00 -14.16
CA ARG A 194 -1.12 -42.16 -13.70
C ARG A 194 -2.24 -42.53 -14.68
N VAL A 195 -2.97 -41.55 -15.22
CA VAL A 195 -4.00 -41.80 -16.25
C VAL A 195 -3.35 -42.37 -17.52
N ARG A 196 -2.23 -41.80 -17.96
CA ARG A 196 -1.51 -42.27 -19.16
C ARG A 196 -1.01 -43.70 -19.00
N GLN A 197 -0.54 -44.06 -17.80
CA GLN A 197 -0.08 -45.41 -17.47
C GLN A 197 -1.25 -46.41 -17.42
N ALA A 198 -2.40 -46.01 -16.86
CA ALA A 198 -3.61 -46.85 -16.85
C ALA A 198 -4.13 -47.13 -18.26
N VAL A 199 -4.13 -46.12 -19.15
CA VAL A 199 -4.52 -46.28 -20.57
C VAL A 199 -3.53 -47.17 -21.33
N ALA A 200 -2.23 -47.04 -21.06
CA ALA A 200 -1.21 -47.89 -21.66
C ALA A 200 -1.40 -49.36 -21.26
N ASN A 201 -1.75 -49.63 -19.99
CA ASN A 201 -1.99 -50.97 -19.48
C ASN A 201 -3.32 -51.58 -19.95
N SER A 202 -4.32 -50.77 -20.34
CA SER A 202 -5.61 -51.28 -20.85
C SER A 202 -5.59 -51.71 -22.32
N LYS A 203 -4.44 -51.61 -23.03
CA LYS A 203 -4.34 -52.04 -24.43
C LYS A 203 -4.50 -53.55 -24.65
N ASP A 204 -4.50 -54.35 -23.59
CA ASP A 204 -4.59 -55.82 -23.66
C ASP A 204 -6.01 -56.37 -23.98
N GLY A 205 -6.99 -55.50 -24.29
CA GLY A 205 -8.21 -55.87 -25.01
C GLY A 205 -9.33 -56.54 -24.18
N ASP A 206 -9.15 -56.71 -22.88
CA ASP A 206 -10.20 -57.26 -22.02
C ASP A 206 -11.31 -56.22 -21.76
N ALA A 207 -12.55 -56.53 -22.12
CA ALA A 207 -13.70 -55.63 -21.96
C ALA A 207 -13.93 -55.21 -20.50
N GLY A 208 -13.57 -56.05 -19.52
CA GLY A 208 -13.60 -55.70 -18.10
C GLY A 208 -12.61 -54.58 -17.76
N THR A 209 -11.42 -54.60 -18.35
CA THR A 209 -10.38 -53.58 -18.14
C THR A 209 -10.74 -52.23 -18.77
N LEU A 210 -11.49 -52.22 -19.88
CA LEU A 210 -11.96 -50.98 -20.52
C LEU A 210 -12.97 -50.24 -19.63
N SER A 211 -13.93 -50.94 -19.03
CA SER A 211 -14.92 -50.32 -18.12
C SER A 211 -14.24 -49.73 -16.87
N TRP A 212 -13.31 -50.48 -16.27
CA TRP A 212 -12.59 -50.03 -15.08
C TRP A 212 -11.66 -48.85 -15.38
N SER A 213 -10.96 -48.88 -16.52
CA SER A 213 -10.13 -47.77 -17.01
C SER A 213 -10.97 -46.51 -17.25
N ASN A 214 -12.16 -46.64 -17.84
CA ASN A 214 -13.06 -45.51 -18.09
C ASN A 214 -13.59 -44.88 -16.79
N GLN A 215 -14.00 -45.69 -15.80
CA GLN A 215 -14.40 -45.18 -14.48
C GLN A 215 -13.24 -44.47 -13.76
N THR A 216 -12.04 -45.04 -13.81
CA THR A 216 -10.84 -44.45 -13.20
C THR A 216 -10.49 -43.12 -13.87
N MET A 217 -10.58 -43.06 -15.20
CA MET A 217 -10.35 -41.85 -15.97
C MET A 217 -11.38 -40.77 -15.59
N LEU A 218 -12.67 -41.10 -15.54
CA LEU A 218 -13.72 -40.18 -15.11
C LEU A 218 -13.48 -39.63 -13.69
N GLN A 219 -13.04 -40.47 -12.75
CA GLN A 219 -12.74 -40.03 -11.37
C GLN A 219 -11.54 -39.08 -11.31
N GLU A 220 -10.43 -39.39 -11.99
CA GLU A 220 -9.26 -38.51 -11.99
C GLU A 220 -9.54 -37.20 -12.74
N TYR A 221 -10.27 -37.24 -13.86
CA TYR A 221 -10.72 -36.03 -14.56
C TYR A 221 -11.63 -35.17 -13.68
N HIS A 222 -12.57 -35.77 -12.95
CA HIS A 222 -13.41 -35.05 -11.99
C HIS A 222 -12.55 -34.34 -10.93
N GLY A 223 -11.51 -35.01 -10.43
CA GLY A 223 -10.54 -34.45 -9.49
C GLY A 223 -9.75 -33.26 -10.06
N ILE A 224 -9.31 -33.33 -11.32
CA ILE A 224 -8.62 -32.23 -12.01
C ILE A 224 -9.55 -31.01 -12.18
N VAL A 225 -10.78 -31.25 -12.63
CA VAL A 225 -11.77 -30.16 -12.81
C VAL A 225 -12.12 -29.49 -11.48
N LEU A 226 -12.33 -30.26 -10.41
CA LEU A 226 -12.59 -29.70 -9.08
C LEU A 226 -11.40 -28.92 -8.53
N ARG A 227 -10.17 -29.40 -8.74
CA ARG A 227 -8.96 -28.67 -8.33
C ARG A 227 -8.80 -27.36 -9.11
N SER A 228 -9.01 -27.38 -10.42
CA SER A 228 -9.00 -26.19 -11.27
C SER A 228 -10.07 -25.16 -10.86
N ALA A 229 -11.29 -25.63 -10.56
CA ALA A 229 -12.35 -24.75 -10.07
C ALA A 229 -12.03 -24.11 -8.70
N ARG A 230 -11.38 -24.86 -7.79
CA ARG A 230 -10.94 -24.34 -6.48
C ARG A 230 -9.78 -23.37 -6.61
N SER A 231 -8.81 -23.62 -7.51
CA SER A 231 -7.66 -22.72 -7.70
C SER A 231 -8.09 -21.38 -8.29
N ALA A 232 -8.98 -21.39 -9.29
CA ALA A 232 -9.54 -20.16 -9.88
C ALA A 232 -10.28 -19.29 -8.85
N ARG A 233 -11.06 -19.92 -7.94
CA ARG A 233 -11.69 -19.21 -6.82
C ARG A 233 -10.65 -18.63 -5.86
N GLY A 234 -9.63 -19.41 -5.51
CA GLY A 234 -8.54 -18.95 -4.65
C GLY A 234 -7.81 -17.73 -5.20
N LEU A 235 -7.47 -17.74 -6.49
CA LEU A 235 -6.83 -16.60 -7.17
C LEU A 235 -7.74 -15.37 -7.15
N THR A 236 -9.02 -15.57 -7.46
CA THR A 236 -10.00 -14.48 -7.50
C THR A 236 -10.16 -13.82 -6.13
N ILE A 237 -10.28 -14.62 -5.07
CA ILE A 237 -10.35 -14.14 -3.69
C ILE A 237 -9.05 -13.42 -3.33
N ALA A 238 -7.89 -13.98 -3.67
CA ALA A 238 -6.60 -13.36 -3.39
C ALA A 238 -6.48 -11.98 -4.06
N VAL A 239 -6.83 -11.85 -5.35
CA VAL A 239 -6.81 -10.57 -6.08
C VAL A 239 -7.79 -9.57 -5.48
N LEU A 240 -8.99 -10.01 -5.10
CA LEU A 240 -9.99 -9.16 -4.43
C LEU A 240 -9.47 -8.63 -3.08
N VAL A 241 -8.93 -9.52 -2.24
CA VAL A 241 -8.34 -9.15 -0.95
C VAL A 241 -7.17 -8.19 -1.15
N LEU A 242 -6.33 -8.43 -2.16
CA LEU A 242 -5.19 -7.58 -2.50
C LEU A 242 -5.64 -6.16 -2.90
N GLY A 243 -6.60 -6.08 -3.82
CA GLY A 243 -7.15 -4.81 -4.29
C GLY A 243 -7.83 -4.04 -3.16
N PHE A 244 -8.58 -4.74 -2.30
CA PHE A 244 -9.22 -4.15 -1.13
C PHE A 244 -8.20 -3.58 -0.12
N LEU A 245 -7.14 -4.34 0.18
CA LEU A 245 -6.03 -3.88 1.04
C LEU A 245 -5.37 -2.62 0.47
N LEU A 246 -5.08 -2.62 -0.83
CA LEU A 246 -4.46 -1.49 -1.52
C LEU A 246 -5.32 -0.22 -1.42
N ILE A 247 -6.61 -0.33 -1.73
CA ILE A 247 -7.55 0.82 -1.64
C ILE A 247 -7.70 1.31 -0.20
N THR A 248 -7.80 0.39 0.77
CA THR A 248 -7.90 0.74 2.20
C THR A 248 -6.69 1.53 2.66
N VAL A 249 -5.48 1.10 2.27
CA VAL A 249 -4.23 1.76 2.64
C VAL A 249 -4.08 3.11 1.98
N LEU A 250 -4.44 3.23 0.70
CA LEU A 250 -4.48 4.51 -0.01
C LEU A 250 -5.50 5.47 0.62
N GLY A 251 -6.67 4.97 1.02
CA GLY A 251 -7.70 5.76 1.69
C GLY A 251 -7.23 6.29 3.04
N ILE A 252 -6.61 5.42 3.86
CA ILE A 252 -5.99 5.82 5.13
C ILE A 252 -4.90 6.87 4.89
N ALA A 253 -3.98 6.61 3.95
CA ALA A 253 -2.91 7.55 3.61
C ALA A 253 -3.47 8.91 3.17
N ALA A 254 -4.51 8.94 2.34
CA ALA A 254 -5.13 10.18 1.88
C ALA A 254 -5.71 11.02 3.03
N VAL A 255 -6.34 10.38 4.02
CA VAL A 255 -6.90 11.07 5.20
C VAL A 255 -5.80 11.70 6.06
N PHE A 256 -4.65 11.05 6.18
CA PHE A 256 -3.56 11.53 7.04
C PHE A 256 -2.56 12.47 6.33
N LEU A 257 -2.38 12.36 5.01
CA LEU A 257 -1.40 13.18 4.27
C LEU A 257 -1.94 14.57 3.91
N VAL A 258 -3.25 14.71 3.74
CA VAL A 258 -3.82 15.95 3.22
C VAL A 258 -4.65 16.60 4.31
N ASN A 259 -4.16 17.72 4.84
CA ASN A 259 -4.96 18.61 5.69
C ASN A 259 -5.61 19.69 4.81
N GLY A 260 -6.93 19.87 4.93
CA GLY A 260 -7.68 20.93 4.23
C GLY A 260 -8.61 20.45 3.10
N ILE A 261 -9.23 21.40 2.40
CA ILE A 261 -10.20 21.16 1.31
C ILE A 261 -9.68 20.19 0.22
N PRO A 262 -8.40 20.23 -0.20
CA PRO A 262 -7.86 19.29 -1.19
C PRO A 262 -7.95 17.82 -0.75
N ALA A 263 -7.92 17.54 0.55
CA ALA A 263 -8.02 16.20 1.12
C ALA A 263 -9.38 15.58 0.82
N THR A 264 -10.42 16.38 0.99
CA THR A 264 -11.81 15.96 0.80
C THR A 264 -12.07 15.64 -0.66
N VAL A 265 -11.53 16.46 -1.57
CA VAL A 265 -11.61 16.22 -3.01
C VAL A 265 -10.83 14.95 -3.40
N ALA A 266 -9.59 14.80 -2.93
CA ALA A 266 -8.79 13.60 -3.21
C ALA A 266 -9.46 12.32 -2.67
N ALA A 267 -9.98 12.35 -1.45
CA ALA A 267 -10.72 11.23 -0.86
C ALA A 267 -11.99 10.89 -1.65
N SER A 268 -12.71 11.89 -2.17
CA SER A 268 -13.89 11.65 -3.01
C SER A 268 -13.52 10.99 -4.34
N VAL A 269 -12.44 11.43 -4.99
CA VAL A 269 -11.95 10.83 -6.25
C VAL A 269 -11.49 9.40 -6.03
N VAL A 270 -10.74 9.14 -4.95
CA VAL A 270 -10.30 7.78 -4.60
C VAL A 270 -11.49 6.86 -4.33
N THR A 271 -12.53 7.36 -3.66
CA THR A 271 -13.75 6.58 -3.37
C THR A 271 -14.50 6.24 -4.67
N VAL A 272 -14.69 7.22 -5.56
CA VAL A 272 -15.36 7.01 -6.85
C VAL A 272 -14.56 6.07 -7.74
N ALA A 273 -13.24 6.27 -7.85
CA ALA A 273 -12.36 5.39 -8.62
C ALA A 273 -12.35 3.97 -8.04
N GLY A 274 -12.31 3.84 -6.70
CA GLY A 274 -12.37 2.56 -5.99
C GLY A 274 -13.68 1.81 -6.26
N ALA A 275 -14.82 2.52 -6.23
CA ALA A 275 -16.12 1.93 -6.56
C ALA A 275 -16.19 1.46 -8.03
N ALA A 276 -15.67 2.27 -8.97
CA ALA A 276 -15.63 1.93 -10.38
C ALA A 276 -14.76 0.68 -10.65
N VAL A 277 -13.56 0.62 -10.07
CA VAL A 277 -12.66 -0.53 -10.16
C VAL A 277 -13.30 -1.78 -9.54
N THR A 278 -13.93 -1.64 -8.38
CA THR A 278 -14.64 -2.74 -7.71
C THR A 278 -15.78 -3.28 -8.57
N GLY A 279 -16.58 -2.38 -9.17
CA GLY A 279 -17.65 -2.76 -10.09
C GLY A 279 -17.13 -3.49 -11.33
N TYR A 280 -16.01 -3.01 -11.92
CA TYR A 280 -15.36 -3.67 -13.05
C TYR A 280 -14.85 -5.07 -12.69
N ILE A 281 -14.15 -5.22 -11.58
CA ILE A 281 -13.64 -6.52 -11.10
C ILE A 281 -14.81 -7.47 -10.83
N THR A 282 -15.85 -7.01 -10.13
CA THR A 282 -17.03 -7.82 -9.83
C THR A 282 -17.70 -8.35 -11.11
N ARG A 283 -17.83 -7.48 -12.13
CA ARG A 283 -18.37 -7.88 -13.43
C ARG A 283 -17.50 -8.90 -14.14
N ALA A 284 -16.17 -8.73 -14.11
CA ALA A 284 -15.23 -9.67 -14.70
C ALA A 284 -15.29 -11.04 -14.00
N VAL A 285 -15.37 -11.06 -12.67
CA VAL A 285 -15.49 -12.28 -11.86
C VAL A 285 -16.81 -13.00 -12.15
N LEU A 286 -17.94 -12.30 -12.17
CA LEU A 286 -19.26 -12.86 -12.52
C LEU A 286 -19.22 -13.50 -13.92
N ARG A 287 -18.67 -12.79 -14.90
CA ARG A 287 -18.59 -13.29 -16.28
C ARG A 287 -17.68 -14.51 -16.41
N ASN A 288 -16.58 -14.54 -15.65
CA ASN A 288 -15.72 -15.71 -15.59
C ASN A 288 -16.44 -16.90 -14.94
N ALA A 289 -17.17 -16.67 -13.84
CA ALA A 289 -17.97 -17.70 -13.17
C ALA A 289 -19.07 -18.26 -14.08
N GLU A 290 -19.77 -17.41 -14.84
CA GLU A 290 -20.77 -17.83 -15.84
C GLU A 290 -20.14 -18.66 -16.97
N ASN A 291 -18.97 -18.28 -17.47
CA ASN A 291 -18.25 -19.03 -18.49
C ASN A 291 -17.84 -20.41 -17.98
N SER A 292 -17.22 -20.48 -16.79
CA SER A 292 -16.86 -21.75 -16.16
C SER A 292 -18.08 -22.62 -15.87
N ALA A 293 -19.19 -22.05 -15.42
CA ALA A 293 -20.42 -22.80 -15.18
C ALA A 293 -20.99 -23.40 -16.48
N ARG A 294 -20.97 -22.65 -17.58
CA ARG A 294 -21.39 -23.16 -18.90
C ARG A 294 -20.47 -24.26 -19.42
N GLU A 295 -19.16 -24.12 -19.21
CA GLU A 295 -18.18 -25.11 -19.64
C GLU A 295 -18.28 -26.42 -18.84
N VAL A 296 -18.47 -26.31 -17.52
CA VAL A 296 -18.79 -27.46 -16.65
C VAL A 296 -20.12 -28.10 -17.05
N GLY A 297 -21.15 -27.31 -17.39
CA GLY A 297 -22.41 -27.82 -17.90
C GLY A 297 -22.24 -28.66 -19.18
N ARG A 298 -21.52 -28.12 -20.17
CA ARG A 298 -21.19 -28.86 -21.41
C ARG A 298 -20.39 -30.14 -21.13
N PHE A 299 -19.51 -30.12 -20.15
CA PHE A 299 -18.73 -31.30 -19.76
C PHE A 299 -19.63 -32.42 -19.22
N PHE A 300 -20.66 -32.09 -18.43
CA PHE A 300 -21.62 -33.08 -17.93
C PHE A 300 -22.61 -33.59 -18.99
N ASP A 301 -22.81 -32.85 -20.08
CA ASP A 301 -23.62 -33.34 -21.20
C ASP A 301 -22.91 -34.46 -21.99
N HIS A 302 -21.57 -34.49 -21.98
CA HIS A 302 -20.81 -35.45 -22.79
C HIS A 302 -20.96 -36.92 -22.32
N PRO A 303 -20.86 -37.25 -21.01
CA PRO A 303 -21.16 -38.59 -20.52
C PRO A 303 -22.59 -39.05 -20.84
N ARG A 304 -23.57 -38.14 -20.77
CA ARG A 304 -24.96 -38.46 -21.12
C ARG A 304 -25.11 -38.84 -22.59
N GLN A 305 -24.39 -38.16 -23.48
CA GLN A 305 -24.37 -38.54 -24.89
C GLN A 305 -23.74 -39.93 -25.08
N LEU A 306 -22.65 -40.22 -24.36
CA LEU A 306 -22.02 -41.54 -24.40
C LEU A 306 -22.95 -42.63 -23.85
N GLU A 307 -23.64 -42.38 -22.73
CA GLU A 307 -24.63 -43.29 -22.17
C GLU A 307 -25.77 -43.58 -23.15
N ARG A 308 -26.24 -42.56 -23.90
CA ARG A 308 -27.24 -42.75 -24.95
C ARG A 308 -26.72 -43.63 -26.08
N VAL A 309 -25.47 -43.43 -26.52
CA VAL A 309 -24.85 -44.25 -27.57
C VAL A 309 -24.65 -45.70 -27.10
N LEU A 310 -24.18 -45.91 -25.87
CA LEU A 310 -24.01 -47.25 -25.29
C LEU A 310 -25.35 -47.96 -25.04
N ALA A 311 -26.37 -47.22 -24.60
CA ALA A 311 -27.73 -47.77 -24.45
C ALA A 311 -28.30 -48.17 -25.81
N ALA A 312 -28.12 -47.33 -26.83
CA ALA A 312 -28.49 -47.64 -28.21
C ALA A 312 -27.75 -48.87 -28.74
N GLU A 313 -26.44 -48.98 -28.51
CA GLU A 313 -25.65 -50.16 -28.89
C GLU A 313 -26.19 -51.44 -28.26
N ARG A 314 -26.53 -51.42 -26.96
CA ARG A 314 -27.14 -52.57 -26.27
C ARG A 314 -28.51 -52.93 -26.82
N VAL A 315 -29.36 -51.94 -27.07
CA VAL A 315 -30.69 -52.18 -27.68
C VAL A 315 -30.53 -52.80 -29.06
N LEU A 316 -29.56 -52.35 -29.86
CA LEU A 316 -29.29 -52.91 -31.19
C LEU A 316 -28.71 -54.33 -31.14
N ALA A 317 -28.01 -54.70 -30.07
CA ALA A 317 -27.47 -56.04 -29.89
C ALA A 317 -28.56 -57.09 -29.61
N ASP A 318 -29.69 -56.70 -29.01
CA ASP A 318 -30.81 -57.59 -28.66
C ASP A 318 -31.83 -57.79 -29.81
N ILE A 319 -31.68 -57.09 -30.93
CA ILE A 319 -32.64 -57.15 -32.05
C ILE A 319 -32.31 -58.31 -33.02
N SER A 320 -33.34 -59.08 -33.40
CA SER A 320 -33.23 -60.16 -34.40
C SER A 320 -32.63 -59.65 -35.72
N PRO A 321 -31.73 -60.41 -36.36
CA PRO A 321 -31.09 -60.02 -37.63
C PRO A 321 -32.10 -59.68 -38.75
N GLU A 322 -33.31 -60.24 -38.71
CA GLU A 322 -34.34 -59.99 -39.74
C GLU A 322 -34.94 -58.57 -39.68
N LYS A 323 -34.81 -57.85 -38.56
CA LYS A 323 -35.28 -56.46 -38.37
C LYS A 323 -34.16 -55.47 -38.07
N SER A 324 -32.90 -55.92 -38.15
CA SER A 324 -31.72 -55.17 -37.73
C SER A 324 -31.56 -53.84 -38.46
N ASP A 325 -31.71 -53.81 -39.78
CA ASP A 325 -31.31 -52.64 -40.56
C ASP A 325 -32.28 -51.46 -40.41
N GLU A 326 -33.58 -51.75 -40.36
CA GLU A 326 -34.61 -50.72 -40.14
C GLU A 326 -34.51 -50.16 -38.71
N ALA A 327 -34.32 -51.02 -37.71
CA ALA A 327 -34.16 -50.58 -36.32
C ALA A 327 -32.85 -49.79 -36.09
N ARG A 328 -31.75 -50.17 -36.75
CA ARG A 328 -30.48 -49.41 -36.73
C ARG A 328 -30.66 -48.00 -37.29
N LEU A 329 -31.38 -47.88 -38.41
CA LEU A 329 -31.64 -46.59 -39.02
C LEU A 329 -32.49 -45.69 -38.10
N GLU A 330 -33.51 -46.27 -37.45
CA GLU A 330 -34.38 -45.57 -36.50
C GLU A 330 -33.59 -45.07 -35.27
N VAL A 331 -32.74 -45.92 -34.70
CA VAL A 331 -31.90 -45.58 -33.54
C VAL A 331 -30.85 -44.51 -33.88
N VAL A 332 -30.21 -44.61 -35.05
CA VAL A 332 -29.27 -43.57 -35.52
C VAL A 332 -30.01 -42.25 -35.75
N ARG A 333 -31.21 -42.27 -36.34
CA ARG A 333 -32.05 -41.06 -36.46
C ARG A 333 -32.38 -40.46 -35.10
N ALA A 334 -32.77 -41.29 -34.13
CA ALA A 334 -33.09 -40.84 -32.78
C ALA A 334 -31.87 -40.28 -32.02
N LEU A 335 -30.67 -40.80 -32.27
CA LEU A 335 -29.42 -40.31 -31.65
C LEU A 335 -28.91 -39.00 -32.28
N VAL A 336 -29.09 -38.82 -33.59
CA VAL A 336 -28.63 -37.63 -34.33
C VAL A 336 -29.63 -36.48 -34.22
N ALA A 337 -30.91 -36.78 -33.93
CA ALA A 337 -31.93 -35.75 -33.72
C ALA A 337 -31.54 -34.83 -32.54
N PRO A 338 -31.47 -33.51 -32.74
CA PRO A 338 -31.08 -32.58 -31.69
C PRO A 338 -32.09 -32.65 -30.54
N ALA A 339 -31.60 -32.94 -29.33
CA ALA A 339 -32.41 -33.12 -28.13
C ALA A 339 -33.29 -31.91 -27.75
N SER A 340 -33.10 -30.76 -28.40
CA SER A 340 -33.91 -29.55 -28.21
C SER A 340 -35.33 -29.63 -28.77
N ASP A 341 -35.66 -30.61 -29.61
CA ASP A 341 -37.01 -30.76 -30.20
C ASP A 341 -37.97 -31.67 -29.42
N ILE A 342 -37.48 -32.44 -28.44
CA ILE A 342 -38.28 -33.49 -27.76
C ILE A 342 -39.17 -32.92 -26.63
N GLY A 343 -39.23 -31.60 -26.44
CA GLY A 343 -39.95 -30.98 -25.31
C GLY A 343 -40.81 -29.76 -25.65
N ARG A 344 -41.26 -29.61 -26.90
CA ARG A 344 -42.05 -28.46 -27.36
C ARG A 344 -43.52 -28.73 -27.73
N ASP A 345 -44.01 -29.94 -27.50
CA ASP A 345 -45.41 -30.32 -27.70
C ASP A 345 -46.17 -30.38 -26.37
#